data_AF-A0A243WJ91-F1
#
_entry.id   AF-A0A243WJ91-F1
#
_cell.length_a   1.000
_cell.length_b   1.000
_cell.length_c   1.000
_cell.angle_alpha   90.00
_cell.angle_beta   90.00
_cell.angle_gamma   90.00
#
_symmetry.space_group_name_H-M   'P 1'
#
loop_
_entity.id
_entity.type
_entity.pdbx_description
1 polymer ?
#
loop_
_entity_poly.entity_id
_entity_poly.type
_entity_poly.pdbx_seq_one_letter_code
_entity_poly.pdbx_strand_id
1 'polypeptide(L)'
;MLSFAVKPVFVASVALFLVGSPLAFAQQAPSASTPSTKAKVKTKAGKASPATPPPAPANGSALAPPTGGPQSGAPGGPPRPPRPGDGPEEPRGKARVQELHDFSGTLTEYVATNDDQVYDSFVFKTSAGTETVLFPRHLGQALLAVAKVGSQVSITGFRDTNPQGQPSLHLVGLSAGGQTVRDTPPVRPATPPAEETTTARGTVQRLGQDPRGRTNAVVLNDGTILRLPPTAAEQLANKLKVGATVAATGALRASVPGEVAAKPTRVVRTQTITLDGVQFLVQ
;
A
#
# COMPACT_ATOMS: atom_id res chain seq x y z
N MET A 1 -17.07 40.98 40.81
CA MET A 1 -15.88 41.29 41.65
C MET A 1 -15.94 40.44 42.90
N LEU A 2 -15.15 39.36 42.97
CA LEU A 2 -14.79 38.68 44.22
C LEU A 2 -13.62 37.70 43.94
N SER A 3 -12.62 37.75 44.82
CA SER A 3 -11.78 36.63 45.28
C SER A 3 -10.56 36.10 44.48
N PHE A 4 -9.40 36.40 45.09
CA PHE A 4 -8.32 35.50 45.58
C PHE A 4 -7.17 34.99 44.70
N ALA A 5 -5.99 35.04 45.35
CA ALA A 5 -4.83 34.13 45.31
C ALA A 5 -3.73 34.39 44.25
N VAL A 6 -2.42 34.23 44.50
CA VAL A 6 -1.59 33.89 45.68
C VAL A 6 -0.14 34.31 45.30
N LYS A 7 0.67 34.71 46.30
CA LYS A 7 2.08 35.14 46.17
C LYS A 7 3.04 33.98 45.82
N PRO A 8 4.18 34.23 45.16
CA PRO A 8 5.20 33.22 44.91
C PRO A 8 6.09 33.02 46.14
N VAL A 9 6.31 31.76 46.55
CA VAL A 9 7.29 31.39 47.58
C VAL A 9 8.51 30.78 46.88
N PHE A 10 9.63 31.48 47.03
CA PHE A 10 10.98 31.01 46.72
C PHE A 10 11.43 30.04 47.83
N VAL A 11 11.87 28.84 47.48
CA VAL A 11 12.69 28.00 48.37
C VAL A 11 13.93 27.59 47.58
N ALA A 12 15.08 27.99 48.11
CA ALA A 12 16.41 27.64 47.64
C ALA A 12 17.07 26.71 48.66
N SER A 13 17.89 25.79 48.14
CA SER A 13 18.98 25.04 48.81
C SER A 13 18.53 23.97 49.83
N VAL A 14 19.11 22.77 49.89
CA VAL A 14 20.52 22.46 50.18
C VAL A 14 20.89 21.05 49.66
N ALA A 15 22.18 20.90 49.32
CA ALA A 15 22.95 19.73 48.90
C ALA A 15 22.82 18.49 49.84
N LEU A 16 23.26 17.25 49.53
CA LEU A 16 24.68 16.87 49.40
C LEU A 16 24.85 15.32 49.32
N PHE A 17 25.80 14.84 48.48
CA PHE A 17 26.61 13.58 48.55
C PHE A 17 25.90 12.19 48.48
N LEU A 18 26.45 11.05 48.01
CA LEU A 18 27.79 10.56 47.64
C LEU A 18 27.67 9.14 47.01
N VAL A 19 28.65 8.78 46.15
CA VAL A 19 29.20 7.41 45.85
C VAL A 19 28.38 6.37 45.08
N GLY A 20 29.00 5.82 44.01
CA GLY A 20 29.11 4.35 43.90
C GLY A 20 28.70 3.67 42.59
N SER A 21 29.46 3.86 41.50
CA SER A 21 29.73 2.76 40.55
C SER A 21 30.91 1.94 41.14
N PRO A 22 30.99 0.60 41.02
CA PRO A 22 30.95 -0.11 39.72
C PRO A 22 30.28 -1.51 39.77
N LEU A 23 29.79 -2.01 38.64
CA LEU A 23 29.70 -3.45 38.41
C LEU A 23 29.96 -3.76 36.94
N ALA A 24 31.16 -4.29 36.72
CA ALA A 24 31.58 -4.97 35.52
C ALA A 24 30.85 -6.32 35.41
N PHE A 25 30.35 -6.65 34.22
CA PHE A 25 30.13 -8.03 33.82
C PHE A 25 30.48 -8.21 32.33
N ALA A 26 31.58 -8.92 32.14
CA ALA A 26 31.93 -9.85 31.05
C ALA A 26 31.63 -9.46 29.59
N GLN A 27 32.72 -9.15 28.88
CA GLN A 27 32.87 -9.43 27.46
C GLN A 27 32.76 -10.93 27.20
N GLN A 28 31.94 -11.33 26.23
CA GLN A 28 31.94 -12.68 25.69
C GLN A 28 32.34 -12.61 24.21
N ALA A 29 33.54 -13.11 23.94
CA ALA A 29 34.11 -13.27 22.61
C ALA A 29 33.40 -14.42 21.85
N PRO A 30 33.26 -14.34 20.51
CA PRO A 30 32.96 -15.52 19.71
C PRO A 30 34.26 -16.29 19.44
N SER A 31 34.43 -17.41 20.14
CA SER A 31 35.44 -18.43 19.83
C SER A 31 35.12 -19.12 18.52
N ALA A 32 36.15 -19.24 17.68
CA ALA A 32 36.20 -20.13 16.54
C ALA A 32 36.04 -21.60 16.97
N SER A 33 35.30 -22.38 16.18
CA SER A 33 35.47 -23.84 16.13
C SER A 33 35.01 -24.40 14.79
N THR A 34 35.99 -24.76 13.97
CA THR A 34 35.87 -25.80 12.94
C THR A 34 35.74 -27.16 13.65
N PRO A 35 35.09 -28.15 13.02
CA PRO A 35 35.88 -29.34 12.72
C PRO A 35 35.58 -29.95 11.34
N SER A 36 36.68 -30.27 10.65
CA SER A 36 36.72 -31.21 9.54
C SER A 36 36.62 -32.64 10.09
N THR A 37 35.83 -33.51 9.45
CA THR A 37 36.18 -34.94 9.41
C THR A 37 35.91 -35.51 8.02
N LYS A 38 36.98 -36.07 7.44
CA LYS A 38 37.04 -36.76 6.16
C LYS A 38 36.44 -38.16 6.28
N ALA A 39 35.71 -38.60 5.26
CA ALA A 39 35.63 -40.02 4.90
C ALA A 39 35.87 -40.16 3.40
N LYS A 40 36.83 -41.02 3.06
CA LYS A 40 37.47 -41.22 1.75
C LYS A 40 37.11 -42.63 1.30
N VAL A 41 36.46 -42.79 0.15
CA VAL A 41 36.48 -44.06 -0.60
C VAL A 41 36.70 -43.78 -2.09
N LYS A 42 37.46 -44.68 -2.69
CA LYS A 42 38.33 -44.59 -3.86
C LYS A 42 37.89 -45.65 -4.86
N THR A 43 37.62 -45.29 -6.11
CA THR A 43 37.69 -46.19 -7.29
C THR A 43 37.49 -45.34 -8.55
N LYS A 44 38.52 -45.11 -9.36
CA LYS A 44 39.10 -45.97 -10.42
C LYS A 44 38.44 -45.67 -11.79
N ALA A 45 39.27 -45.21 -12.70
CA ALA A 45 38.97 -44.80 -14.07
C ALA A 45 38.31 -45.89 -14.91
N GLY A 46 37.34 -45.49 -15.73
CA GLY A 46 36.63 -46.31 -16.70
C GLY A 46 36.05 -45.44 -17.82
N LYS A 47 36.84 -45.28 -18.89
CA LYS A 47 36.57 -44.89 -20.27
C LYS A 47 35.09 -45.01 -20.73
N ALA A 48 34.47 -43.93 -21.20
CA ALA A 48 33.43 -43.94 -22.27
C ALA A 48 33.10 -42.52 -22.79
N SER A 49 32.84 -42.47 -24.10
CA SER A 49 32.74 -41.38 -25.06
C SER A 49 31.88 -40.14 -24.72
N PRO A 50 32.13 -39.00 -25.39
CA PRO A 50 31.21 -37.86 -25.38
C PRO A 50 29.92 -38.24 -26.12
N ALA A 51 28.79 -38.16 -25.43
CA ALA A 51 27.47 -38.38 -26.02
C ALA A 51 27.11 -37.18 -26.91
N THR A 52 27.08 -37.46 -28.21
CA THR A 52 26.51 -36.64 -29.28
C THR A 52 25.05 -36.29 -28.97
N PRO A 53 24.59 -35.04 -29.17
CA PRO A 53 23.17 -34.71 -29.16
C PRO A 53 22.46 -35.39 -30.35
N PRO A 54 21.19 -35.79 -30.22
CA PRO A 54 20.45 -36.49 -31.27
C PRO A 54 20.25 -35.62 -32.53
N PRO A 55 20.14 -36.25 -33.72
CA PRO A 55 20.10 -35.55 -35.00
C PRO A 55 18.79 -34.79 -35.20
N ALA A 56 18.91 -33.60 -35.80
CA ALA A 56 17.81 -32.81 -36.31
C ALA A 56 17.12 -33.55 -37.49
N PRO A 57 15.78 -33.60 -37.57
CA PRO A 57 15.12 -33.91 -38.82
C PRO A 57 15.25 -32.71 -39.78
N ALA A 58 15.74 -33.01 -40.97
CA ALA A 58 15.91 -32.08 -42.06
C ALA A 58 14.59 -31.76 -42.79
N ASN A 59 14.50 -30.51 -43.24
CA ASN A 59 13.82 -30.03 -44.44
C ASN A 59 12.28 -30.16 -44.54
N GLY A 60 11.60 -29.12 -44.06
CA GLY A 60 10.31 -28.65 -44.58
C GLY A 60 10.43 -27.18 -44.96
N SER A 61 10.07 -26.86 -46.19
CA SER A 61 10.35 -25.62 -46.93
C SER A 61 10.07 -24.30 -46.21
N ALA A 62 10.98 -23.35 -46.38
CA ALA A 62 10.78 -21.94 -46.09
C ALA A 62 9.62 -21.38 -46.93
N LEU A 63 8.53 -20.96 -46.28
CA LEU A 63 7.55 -20.04 -46.87
C LEU A 63 7.96 -18.61 -46.54
N ALA A 64 8.19 -17.84 -47.60
CA ALA A 64 8.37 -16.40 -47.60
C ALA A 64 7.18 -15.67 -46.94
N PRO A 65 7.38 -14.44 -46.42
CA PRO A 65 6.27 -13.60 -45.98
C PRO A 65 5.38 -13.25 -47.18
N PRO A 66 4.03 -13.31 -47.08
CA PRO A 66 3.18 -12.87 -48.17
C PRO A 66 3.28 -11.36 -48.33
N THR A 67 3.90 -10.98 -49.44
CA THR A 67 3.79 -9.68 -50.09
C THR A 67 2.33 -9.30 -50.30
N GLY A 68 2.00 -8.04 -50.01
CA GLY A 68 0.68 -7.47 -50.20
C GLY A 68 0.15 -7.63 -51.63
N GLY A 69 -1.11 -8.04 -51.73
CA GLY A 69 -1.94 -8.00 -52.92
C GLY A 69 -3.26 -7.29 -52.62
N PRO A 70 -3.92 -6.67 -53.61
CA PRO A 70 -4.92 -5.63 -53.42
C PRO A 70 -6.26 -6.19 -52.93
N GLN A 71 -6.81 -5.59 -51.87
CA GLN A 71 -8.19 -5.84 -51.45
C GLN A 71 -9.16 -5.31 -52.51
N SER A 72 -9.71 -6.22 -53.29
CA SER A 72 -10.89 -6.00 -54.14
C SER A 72 -12.09 -5.63 -53.26
N GLY A 73 -12.64 -4.43 -53.51
CA GLY A 73 -13.79 -3.89 -52.80
C GLY A 73 -15.05 -4.73 -52.97
N ALA A 74 -15.71 -5.02 -51.87
CA ALA A 74 -17.11 -5.45 -51.85
C ALA A 74 -18.02 -4.20 -51.68
N PRO A 75 -19.20 -4.15 -52.33
CA PRO A 75 -20.01 -2.94 -52.42
C PRO A 75 -20.65 -2.58 -51.08
N GLY A 76 -20.63 -1.29 -50.75
CA GLY A 76 -21.17 -0.73 -49.51
C GLY A 76 -22.66 -1.02 -49.31
N GLY A 77 -22.97 -1.74 -48.23
CA GLY A 77 -24.30 -1.70 -47.64
C GLY A 77 -24.59 -0.29 -47.11
N PRO A 78 -25.87 0.12 -47.02
CA PRO A 78 -26.23 1.44 -46.53
C PRO A 78 -25.68 1.66 -45.11
N PRO A 79 -25.23 2.88 -44.78
CA PRO A 79 -24.65 3.17 -43.48
C PRO A 79 -25.64 2.80 -42.38
N ARG A 80 -25.17 1.98 -41.41
CA ARG A 80 -25.95 1.64 -40.22
C ARG A 80 -26.38 2.95 -39.54
N PRO A 81 -27.67 3.14 -39.23
CA PRO A 81 -28.11 4.33 -38.51
C PRO A 81 -27.39 4.42 -37.15
N PRO A 82 -26.98 5.62 -36.71
CA PRO A 82 -26.30 5.81 -35.44
C PRO A 82 -27.19 5.32 -34.29
N ARG A 83 -26.59 4.61 -33.32
CA ARG A 83 -27.30 4.17 -32.13
C ARG A 83 -27.64 5.41 -31.30
N PRO A 84 -28.88 5.59 -30.82
CA PRO A 84 -29.19 6.66 -29.87
C PRO A 84 -28.37 6.42 -28.60
N GLY A 85 -27.30 7.20 -28.42
CA GLY A 85 -26.31 7.02 -27.36
C GLY A 85 -24.88 7.35 -27.74
N ASP A 86 -24.55 7.39 -29.04
CA ASP A 86 -23.28 7.92 -29.54
C ASP A 86 -23.33 9.46 -29.57
N GLY A 87 -23.52 10.07 -28.40
CA GLY A 87 -23.06 11.43 -28.18
C GLY A 87 -21.53 11.47 -28.32
N PRO A 88 -20.91 12.65 -28.51
CA PRO A 88 -19.46 12.73 -28.59
C PRO A 88 -18.87 12.03 -27.37
N GLU A 89 -18.07 10.98 -27.60
CA GLU A 89 -17.27 10.36 -26.55
C GLU A 89 -16.48 11.49 -25.91
N GLU A 90 -16.88 11.92 -24.71
CA GLU A 90 -16.13 12.94 -23.98
C GLU A 90 -14.70 12.41 -23.85
N PRO A 91 -13.69 13.18 -24.28
CA PRO A 91 -12.31 12.75 -24.15
C PRO A 91 -12.07 12.40 -22.68
N ARG A 92 -11.75 11.14 -22.39
CA ARG A 92 -11.39 10.69 -21.03
C ARG A 92 -10.31 11.64 -20.49
N GLY A 93 -10.71 12.49 -19.56
CA GLY A 93 -9.85 13.43 -18.84
C GLY A 93 -8.98 14.30 -19.74
N LYS A 94 -9.54 15.39 -20.31
CA LYS A 94 -8.68 16.54 -20.63
C LYS A 94 -7.97 16.93 -19.33
N ALA A 95 -6.64 16.88 -19.30
CA ALA A 95 -5.85 17.43 -18.20
C ALA A 95 -6.36 18.85 -17.96
N ARG A 96 -7.09 19.04 -16.84
CA ARG A 96 -7.56 20.36 -16.48
C ARG A 96 -6.34 21.10 -15.97
N VAL A 97 -6.13 22.32 -16.46
CA VAL A 97 -5.13 23.21 -15.89
C VAL A 97 -5.64 23.54 -14.50
N GLN A 98 -4.94 23.03 -13.48
CA GLN A 98 -5.30 23.23 -12.09
C GLN A 98 -4.39 24.32 -11.52
N GLU A 99 -4.98 25.31 -10.85
CA GLU A 99 -4.23 26.38 -10.21
C GLU A 99 -3.60 25.85 -8.93
N LEU A 100 -2.26 25.89 -8.87
CA LEU A 100 -1.51 25.56 -7.68
C LEU A 100 -1.52 26.76 -6.74
N HIS A 101 -1.78 26.48 -5.48
CA HIS A 101 -1.79 27.46 -4.40
C HIS A 101 -0.81 27.01 -3.32
N ASP A 102 -0.10 27.99 -2.77
CA ASP A 102 0.80 27.78 -1.65
C ASP A 102 0.09 28.13 -0.33
N PHE A 103 0.10 27.20 0.61
CA PHE A 103 -0.47 27.39 1.94
C PHE A 103 0.60 27.17 2.99
N SER A 104 0.57 27.96 4.06
CA SER A 104 1.48 27.80 5.19
C SER A 104 0.69 27.69 6.49
N GLY A 105 1.14 26.81 7.38
CA GLY A 105 0.39 26.43 8.57
C GLY A 105 1.06 25.32 9.35
N THR A 106 0.36 24.79 10.34
CA THR A 106 0.85 23.71 11.20
C THR A 106 0.17 22.38 10.87
N LEU A 107 0.95 21.33 10.70
CA LEU A 107 0.42 19.98 10.56
C LEU A 107 -0.07 19.51 11.92
N THR A 108 -1.35 19.18 12.03
CA THR A 108 -2.00 18.83 13.30
C THR A 108 -2.12 17.33 13.51
N GLU A 109 -2.37 16.57 12.45
CA GLU A 109 -2.56 15.12 12.55
C GLU A 109 -2.40 14.44 11.20
N TYR A 110 -1.84 13.23 11.14
CA TYR A 110 -1.91 12.38 9.96
C TYR A 110 -3.09 11.42 10.08
N VAL A 111 -3.88 11.30 9.03
CA VAL A 111 -5.12 10.53 8.99
C VAL A 111 -5.07 9.51 7.84
N ALA A 112 -5.58 8.31 8.12
CA ALA A 112 -5.81 7.28 7.12
C ALA A 112 -7.30 7.20 6.83
N THR A 113 -7.73 7.81 5.73
CA THR A 113 -9.14 7.82 5.29
C THR A 113 -9.49 6.56 4.49
N ASN A 114 -8.47 5.80 4.04
CA ASN A 114 -8.67 4.56 3.28
C ASN A 114 -8.95 3.34 4.16
N ASP A 115 -9.65 2.37 3.58
CA ASP A 115 -9.88 1.05 4.18
C ASP A 115 -8.59 0.30 4.51
N ASP A 116 -7.53 0.51 3.72
CA ASP A 116 -6.23 -0.14 3.91
C ASP A 116 -5.47 0.38 5.17
N GLN A 117 -6.03 1.35 5.91
CA GLN A 117 -5.42 1.97 7.10
C GLN A 117 -4.06 2.60 6.82
N VAL A 118 -3.94 3.23 5.65
CA VAL A 118 -2.72 3.86 5.15
C VAL A 118 -2.89 5.35 5.16
N TYR A 119 -1.86 6.06 5.64
CA TYR A 119 -1.86 7.52 5.64
C TYR A 119 -1.93 8.07 4.23
N ASP A 120 -2.96 8.86 3.98
CA ASP A 120 -3.25 9.51 2.71
C ASP A 120 -3.76 10.94 2.89
N SER A 121 -4.03 11.35 4.12
CA SER A 121 -4.39 12.73 4.41
C SER A 121 -3.75 13.22 5.71
N PHE A 122 -3.64 14.53 5.85
CA PHE A 122 -3.31 15.15 7.13
C PHE A 122 -4.18 16.37 7.36
N VAL A 123 -4.42 16.65 8.64
CA VAL A 123 -5.11 17.84 9.10
C VAL A 123 -4.10 18.96 9.21
N PHE A 124 -4.39 20.07 8.55
CA PHE A 124 -3.52 21.22 8.46
C PHE A 124 -4.23 22.46 8.97
N LYS A 125 -3.62 23.16 9.93
CA LYS A 125 -4.17 24.37 10.51
C LYS A 125 -3.49 25.59 9.91
N THR A 126 -4.27 26.38 9.19
CA THR A 126 -3.85 27.67 8.63
C THR A 126 -4.43 28.82 9.43
N SER A 127 -4.03 30.05 9.09
CA SER A 127 -4.66 31.27 9.60
C SER A 127 -6.14 31.39 9.20
N ALA A 128 -6.56 30.74 8.10
CA ALA A 128 -7.94 30.76 7.61
C ALA A 128 -8.83 29.70 8.29
N GLY A 129 -8.24 28.61 8.79
CA GLY A 129 -8.96 27.53 9.43
C GLY A 129 -8.22 26.19 9.37
N THR A 130 -8.89 25.14 9.81
CA THR A 130 -8.40 23.76 9.74
C THR A 130 -8.92 23.11 8.47
N GLU A 131 -8.03 22.65 7.60
CA GLU A 131 -8.35 21.98 6.34
C GLU A 131 -7.72 20.58 6.28
N THR A 132 -8.35 19.67 5.55
CA THR A 132 -7.82 18.32 5.29
C THR A 132 -7.11 18.31 3.94
N VAL A 133 -5.85 17.88 3.97
CA VAL A 133 -4.99 17.81 2.79
C VAL A 133 -4.76 16.36 2.41
N LEU A 134 -5.20 15.96 1.23
CA LEU A 134 -4.99 14.64 0.67
C LEU A 134 -3.64 14.62 -0.06
N PHE A 135 -2.87 13.56 0.16
CA PHE A 135 -1.60 13.34 -0.51
C PHE A 135 -1.54 11.92 -1.07
N PRO A 136 -0.78 11.70 -2.16
CA PRO A 136 -0.57 10.37 -2.70
C PRO A 136 0.11 9.44 -1.69
N ARG A 137 -0.37 8.20 -1.58
CA ARG A 137 0.10 7.20 -0.61
C ARG A 137 1.63 7.00 -0.58
N HIS A 138 2.29 7.13 -1.73
CA HIS A 138 3.74 6.95 -1.84
C HIS A 138 4.55 8.10 -1.20
N LEU A 139 3.93 9.24 -0.90
CA LEU A 139 4.58 10.34 -0.17
C LEU A 139 4.54 10.17 1.34
N GLY A 140 3.76 9.23 1.88
CA GLY A 140 3.56 9.08 3.33
C GLY A 140 4.87 8.98 4.11
N GLN A 141 5.82 8.18 3.63
CA GLN A 141 7.13 8.00 4.29
C GLN A 141 7.99 9.26 4.23
N ALA A 142 8.02 9.94 3.09
CA ALA A 142 8.78 11.17 2.92
C ALA A 142 8.21 12.31 3.79
N LEU A 143 6.88 12.42 3.83
CA LEU A 143 6.19 13.42 4.65
C LEU A 143 6.41 13.17 6.14
N LEU A 144 6.28 11.94 6.62
CA LEU A 144 6.53 11.62 8.04
C LEU A 144 7.99 11.82 8.46
N ALA A 145 8.95 11.68 7.52
CA ALA A 145 10.36 11.94 7.78
C ALA A 145 10.68 13.45 7.87
N VAL A 146 10.07 14.26 7.00
CA VAL A 146 10.34 15.70 6.87
C VAL A 146 9.45 16.55 7.77
N ALA A 147 8.18 16.19 7.92
CA ALA A 147 7.14 16.94 8.61
C ALA A 147 6.50 16.10 9.73
N LYS A 148 6.86 16.40 10.97
CA LYS A 148 6.23 15.79 12.15
C LYS A 148 4.98 16.56 12.54
N VAL A 149 4.06 15.88 13.22
CA VAL A 149 2.88 16.51 13.85
C VAL A 149 3.34 17.64 14.77
N GLY A 150 2.73 18.82 14.62
CA GLY A 150 3.05 20.07 15.29
C GLY A 150 4.04 20.97 14.54
N SER A 151 4.63 20.51 13.43
CA SER A 151 5.60 21.31 12.67
C SER A 151 4.92 22.33 11.75
N GLN A 152 5.56 23.49 11.58
CA GLN A 152 5.19 24.46 10.55
C GLN A 152 5.64 23.92 9.19
N VAL A 153 4.71 23.83 8.25
CA VAL A 153 4.98 23.36 6.89
C VAL A 153 4.33 24.29 5.87
N SER A 154 4.98 24.42 4.71
CA SER A 154 4.44 25.09 3.54
C SER A 154 4.09 24.04 2.50
N ILE A 155 2.86 24.04 2.02
CA ILE A 155 2.35 23.06 1.07
C ILE A 155 1.93 23.75 -0.21
N THR A 156 2.24 23.11 -1.33
CA THR A 156 1.77 23.50 -2.64
C THR A 156 0.75 22.47 -3.08
N GLY A 157 -0.45 22.91 -3.44
CA GLY A 157 -1.54 22.01 -3.77
C GLY A 157 -2.65 22.67 -4.57
N PHE A 158 -3.65 21.90 -4.96
CA PHE A 158 -4.83 22.41 -5.65
C PHE A 158 -6.10 21.91 -4.95
N ARG A 159 -7.15 22.73 -4.99
CA ARG A 159 -8.46 22.33 -4.47
C ARG A 159 -9.22 21.57 -5.54
N ASP A 160 -9.75 20.43 -5.16
CA ASP A 160 -10.67 19.63 -5.96
C ASP A 160 -11.96 19.42 -5.16
N THR A 161 -13.04 19.06 -5.84
CA THR A 161 -14.31 18.73 -5.19
C THR A 161 -14.50 17.23 -5.30
N ASN A 162 -14.51 16.56 -4.16
CA ASN A 162 -14.70 15.12 -4.16
C ASN A 162 -16.10 14.75 -4.75
N PRO A 163 -16.34 13.48 -5.09
CA PRO A 163 -17.63 13.04 -5.63
C PRO A 163 -18.83 13.28 -4.69
N GLN A 164 -18.57 13.63 -3.42
CA GLN A 164 -19.57 13.94 -2.39
C GLN A 164 -19.81 15.46 -2.26
N GLY A 165 -19.19 16.29 -3.12
CA GLY A 165 -19.36 17.74 -3.13
C GLY A 165 -18.53 18.49 -2.08
N GLN A 166 -17.60 17.83 -1.38
CA GLN A 166 -16.77 18.46 -0.36
C GLN A 166 -15.42 18.92 -0.94
N PRO A 167 -14.95 20.12 -0.57
CA PRO A 167 -13.64 20.60 -0.98
C PRO A 167 -12.54 19.73 -0.36
N SER A 168 -11.61 19.26 -1.20
CA SER A 168 -10.46 18.46 -0.82
C SER A 168 -9.20 19.12 -1.37
N LEU A 169 -8.17 19.34 -0.53
CA LEU A 169 -6.91 19.92 -1.00
C LEU A 169 -5.95 18.81 -1.38
N HIS A 170 -5.53 18.73 -2.64
CA HIS A 170 -4.55 17.77 -3.12
C HIS A 170 -3.14 18.34 -3.03
N LEU A 171 -2.24 17.61 -2.35
CA LEU A 171 -0.84 17.96 -2.19
C LEU A 171 -0.04 17.63 -3.46
N VAL A 172 0.71 18.62 -3.96
CA VAL A 172 1.70 18.46 -5.04
C VAL A 172 3.13 18.57 -4.50
N GLY A 173 3.34 19.36 -3.45
CA GLY A 173 4.63 19.47 -2.78
C GLY A 173 4.49 19.97 -1.35
N LEU A 174 5.45 19.61 -0.50
CA LEU A 174 5.56 20.07 0.87
C LEU A 174 7.00 20.52 1.13
N SER A 175 7.16 21.67 1.74
CA SER A 175 8.43 22.19 2.21
C SER A 175 8.37 22.41 3.73
N ALA A 176 9.32 21.83 4.46
CA ALA A 176 9.45 22.02 5.90
C ALA A 176 10.92 22.07 6.29
N GLY A 177 11.31 23.07 7.09
CA GLY A 177 12.68 23.16 7.63
C GLY A 177 13.79 23.17 6.57
N GLY A 178 13.51 23.66 5.36
CA GLY A 178 14.46 23.67 4.24
C GLY A 178 14.53 22.37 3.42
N GLN A 179 13.75 21.34 3.77
CA GLN A 179 13.58 20.13 2.97
C GLN A 179 12.28 20.20 2.17
N THR A 180 12.35 19.85 0.88
CA THR A 180 11.19 19.83 -0.01
C THR A 180 10.91 18.42 -0.50
N VAL A 181 9.68 17.96 -0.29
CA VAL A 181 9.12 16.72 -0.82
C VAL A 181 8.17 17.09 -1.94
N ARG A 182 8.35 16.55 -3.13
CA ARG A 182 7.47 16.78 -4.27
C ARG A 182 6.82 15.48 -4.69
N ASP A 183 5.55 15.55 -5.07
CA ASP A 183 4.84 14.45 -5.71
C ASP A 183 5.56 14.06 -7.01
N THR A 184 6.30 12.96 -6.93
CA THR A 184 7.00 12.37 -8.06
C THR A 184 6.51 10.95 -8.14
N PRO A 185 5.71 10.61 -9.17
CA PRO A 185 5.13 9.29 -9.31
C PRO A 185 6.21 8.21 -9.20
N PRO A 186 5.99 7.16 -8.39
CA PRO A 186 6.98 6.11 -8.22
C PRO A 186 7.19 5.38 -9.56
N VAL A 187 8.44 5.08 -9.87
CA VAL A 187 8.79 4.27 -11.04
C VAL A 187 8.18 2.88 -10.85
N ARG A 188 7.37 2.44 -11.81
CA ARG A 188 6.79 1.09 -11.79
C ARG A 188 7.94 0.08 -11.85
N PRO A 189 8.04 -0.86 -10.90
CA PRO A 189 9.06 -1.91 -10.97
C PRO A 189 8.86 -2.76 -12.22
N ALA A 190 9.97 -3.14 -12.88
CA ALA A 190 9.95 -3.96 -14.09
C ALA A 190 9.38 -5.37 -13.86
N THR A 191 9.44 -5.84 -12.60
CA THR A 191 8.87 -7.11 -12.17
C THR A 191 7.80 -6.84 -11.11
N PRO A 192 6.58 -7.40 -11.26
CA PRO A 192 5.58 -7.32 -10.21
C PRO A 192 6.15 -7.91 -8.90
N PRO A 193 5.81 -7.35 -7.73
CA PRO A 193 6.10 -8.00 -6.46
C PRO A 193 5.55 -9.43 -6.48
N ALA A 194 6.31 -10.40 -5.97
CA ALA A 194 5.82 -11.76 -5.83
C ALA A 194 4.57 -11.76 -4.94
N GLU A 195 3.48 -12.38 -5.41
CA GLU A 195 2.29 -12.59 -4.59
C GLU A 195 2.60 -13.68 -3.56
N GLU A 196 2.80 -13.26 -2.31
CA GLU A 196 3.00 -14.19 -1.20
C GLU A 196 1.64 -14.69 -0.72
N THR A 197 1.40 -16.01 -0.80
CA THR A 197 0.18 -16.58 -0.26
C THR A 197 0.30 -16.74 1.25
N THR A 198 -0.68 -16.25 1.99
CA THR A 198 -0.74 -16.35 3.45
C THR A 198 -2.11 -16.84 3.92
N THR A 199 -2.13 -17.50 5.07
CA THR A 199 -3.36 -17.93 5.74
C THR A 199 -3.53 -17.12 7.01
N ALA A 200 -4.68 -16.45 7.13
CA ALA A 200 -5.07 -15.67 8.29
C ALA A 200 -6.27 -16.33 8.96
N ARG A 201 -6.25 -16.46 10.29
CA ARG A 201 -7.36 -16.99 11.08
C ARG A 201 -7.60 -16.07 12.25
N GLY A 202 -8.86 -15.82 12.56
CA GLY A 202 -9.22 -15.01 13.72
C GLY A 202 -10.72 -14.75 13.78
N THR A 203 -11.10 -13.83 14.65
CA THR A 203 -12.48 -13.44 14.85
C THR A 203 -12.76 -12.13 14.12
N VAL A 204 -13.91 -12.04 13.44
CA VAL A 204 -14.33 -10.80 12.79
C VAL A 204 -14.54 -9.71 13.82
N GLN A 205 -13.71 -8.67 13.81
CA GLN A 205 -13.86 -7.49 14.65
C GLN A 205 -14.79 -6.47 14.02
N ARG A 206 -14.68 -6.27 12.70
CA ARG A 206 -15.52 -5.32 11.95
C ARG A 206 -15.62 -5.74 10.48
N LEU A 207 -16.73 -5.40 9.84
CA LEU A 207 -16.90 -5.50 8.39
C LEU A 207 -16.61 -4.14 7.75
N GLY A 208 -15.68 -4.10 6.79
CA GLY A 208 -15.42 -2.95 5.94
C GLY A 208 -16.44 -2.88 4.81
N GLN A 209 -16.89 -1.67 4.48
CA GLN A 209 -17.89 -1.42 3.46
C GLN A 209 -17.30 -0.54 2.37
N ASP A 210 -17.65 -0.81 1.10
CA ASP A 210 -17.35 0.09 0.01
C ASP A 210 -18.17 1.39 0.14
N PRO A 211 -17.80 2.47 -0.57
CA PRO A 211 -18.60 3.70 -0.60
C PRO A 211 -20.04 3.52 -1.09
N ARG A 212 -20.41 2.34 -1.63
CA ARG A 212 -21.77 1.97 -2.00
C ARG A 212 -22.52 1.24 -0.89
N GLY A 213 -21.93 1.11 0.30
CA GLY A 213 -22.53 0.47 1.48
C GLY A 213 -22.49 -1.06 1.47
N ARG A 214 -21.74 -1.68 0.56
CA ARG A 214 -21.61 -3.14 0.44
C ARG A 214 -20.36 -3.63 1.13
N THR A 215 -20.46 -4.73 1.86
CA THR A 215 -19.30 -5.35 2.51
C THR A 215 -18.24 -5.71 1.46
N ASN A 216 -17.01 -5.23 1.63
CA ASN A 216 -15.90 -5.50 0.73
C ASN A 216 -14.66 -6.06 1.45
N ALA A 217 -14.63 -5.94 2.78
CA ALA A 217 -13.50 -6.33 3.60
C ALA A 217 -13.96 -6.85 4.96
N VAL A 218 -13.16 -7.71 5.57
CA VAL A 218 -13.37 -8.23 6.93
C VAL A 218 -12.12 -7.93 7.74
N VAL A 219 -12.27 -7.15 8.79
CA VAL A 219 -11.19 -6.82 9.71
C VAL A 219 -11.23 -7.82 10.86
N LEU A 220 -10.16 -8.58 11.01
CA LEU A 220 -9.94 -9.53 12.09
C LEU A 220 -9.47 -8.79 13.36
N ASN A 221 -9.68 -9.41 14.52
CA ASN A 221 -9.21 -8.93 15.82
C ASN A 221 -7.70 -8.66 15.89
N ASP A 222 -6.90 -9.38 15.10
CA ASP A 222 -5.45 -9.20 15.01
C ASP A 222 -5.03 -8.02 14.11
N GLY A 223 -5.99 -7.25 13.59
CA GLY A 223 -5.75 -6.13 12.67
C GLY A 223 -5.50 -6.54 11.22
N THR A 224 -5.73 -7.81 10.87
CA THR A 224 -5.64 -8.30 9.48
C THR A 224 -6.91 -7.98 8.72
N ILE A 225 -6.78 -7.38 7.53
CA ILE A 225 -7.88 -7.02 6.63
C ILE A 225 -7.95 -8.07 5.52
N LEU A 226 -9.03 -8.83 5.51
CA LEU A 226 -9.36 -9.78 4.45
C LEU A 226 -10.19 -9.06 3.39
N ARG A 227 -9.60 -8.79 2.23
CA ARG A 227 -10.31 -8.20 1.09
C ARG A 227 -11.09 -9.33 0.40
N LEU A 228 -12.39 -9.16 0.27
CA LEU A 228 -13.27 -10.12 -0.40
C LEU A 228 -13.66 -9.57 -1.78
N PRO A 229 -13.75 -10.42 -2.81
CA PRO A 229 -14.41 -10.05 -4.05
C PRO A 229 -15.86 -9.60 -3.78
N PRO A 230 -16.40 -8.60 -4.51
CA PRO A 230 -17.75 -8.09 -4.27
C PRO A 230 -18.82 -9.18 -4.32
N THR A 231 -18.74 -10.07 -5.31
CA THR A 231 -19.67 -11.19 -5.49
C THR A 231 -19.64 -12.14 -4.31
N ALA A 232 -18.44 -12.50 -3.84
CA ALA A 232 -18.25 -13.36 -2.68
C ALA A 232 -18.77 -12.71 -1.40
N ALA A 233 -18.48 -11.42 -1.19
CA ALA A 233 -18.92 -10.72 0.00
C ALA A 233 -20.45 -10.64 0.10
N GLU A 234 -21.16 -10.47 -1.02
CA GLU A 234 -22.63 -10.50 -1.07
C GLU A 234 -23.19 -11.89 -0.73
N GLN A 235 -22.63 -12.94 -1.31
CA GLN A 235 -23.06 -14.33 -1.04
C GLN A 235 -22.80 -14.75 0.41
N LEU A 236 -21.68 -14.30 0.99
CA LEU A 236 -21.30 -14.61 2.36
C LEU A 236 -21.80 -13.57 3.38
N ALA A 237 -22.46 -12.49 2.96
CA ALA A 237 -22.91 -11.41 3.85
C ALA A 237 -23.81 -11.91 5.00
N ASN A 238 -24.67 -12.90 4.73
CA ASN A 238 -25.55 -13.49 5.74
C ASN A 238 -24.81 -14.33 6.80
N LYS A 239 -23.62 -14.85 6.45
CA LYS A 239 -22.77 -15.68 7.31
C LYS A 239 -21.66 -14.89 7.99
N LEU A 240 -21.18 -13.82 7.35
CA LEU A 240 -20.16 -12.91 7.88
C LEU A 240 -20.82 -11.97 8.89
N LYS A 241 -20.71 -12.32 10.16
CA LYS A 241 -21.12 -11.48 11.28
C LYS A 241 -19.92 -11.08 12.11
N VAL A 242 -19.99 -9.90 12.72
CA VAL A 242 -19.02 -9.49 13.74
C VAL A 242 -19.06 -10.51 14.88
N GLY A 243 -17.90 -11.01 15.29
CA GLY A 243 -17.76 -12.09 16.28
C GLY A 243 -17.66 -13.50 15.70
N ALA A 244 -17.86 -13.71 14.39
CA ALA A 244 -17.69 -15.01 13.77
C ALA A 244 -16.20 -15.39 13.68
N THR A 245 -15.88 -16.67 13.89
CA THR A 245 -14.51 -17.19 13.68
C THR A 245 -14.34 -17.56 12.22
N VAL A 246 -13.33 -16.99 11.56
CA VAL A 246 -13.11 -17.16 10.13
C VAL A 246 -11.65 -17.49 9.84
N ALA A 247 -11.41 -18.36 8.87
CA ALA A 247 -10.08 -18.70 8.39
C ALA A 247 -9.99 -18.48 6.88
N ALA A 248 -9.17 -17.53 6.46
CA ALA A 248 -9.02 -17.13 5.07
C ALA A 248 -7.61 -17.43 4.56
N THR A 249 -7.49 -17.86 3.31
CA THR A 249 -6.21 -17.98 2.62
C THR A 249 -6.25 -17.15 1.35
N GLY A 250 -5.15 -16.47 1.03
CA GLY A 250 -5.06 -15.65 -0.16
C GLY A 250 -3.73 -14.94 -0.31
N ALA A 251 -3.66 -14.03 -1.28
CA ALA A 251 -2.44 -13.30 -1.58
C ALA A 251 -2.28 -12.10 -0.62
N LEU A 252 -1.14 -12.01 0.07
CA LEU A 252 -0.76 -10.86 0.86
C LEU A 252 -0.43 -9.70 -0.08
N ARG A 253 -1.04 -8.55 0.17
CA ARG A 253 -0.73 -7.31 -0.53
C ARG A 253 0.70 -6.89 -0.17
N ALA A 254 1.55 -6.74 -1.17
CA ALA A 254 2.85 -6.09 -0.99
C ALA A 254 2.66 -4.61 -0.63
N SER A 255 3.47 -4.12 0.31
CA SER A 255 3.53 -2.69 0.61
C SER A 255 4.10 -1.93 -0.60
N VAL A 256 3.50 -0.79 -0.92
CA VAL A 256 4.01 0.08 -1.99
C VAL A 256 5.21 0.88 -1.44
N PRO A 257 6.29 1.07 -2.20
CA PRO A 257 7.39 1.93 -1.76
C PRO A 257 6.91 3.33 -1.38
N GLY A 258 7.35 3.83 -0.22
CA GLY A 258 6.97 5.15 0.31
C GLY A 258 5.63 5.20 1.04
N GLU A 259 4.87 4.10 1.06
CA GLU A 259 3.63 4.00 1.82
C GLU A 259 3.87 3.76 3.31
N VAL A 260 3.07 4.40 4.17
CA VAL A 260 3.10 4.18 5.61
C VAL A 260 1.70 3.84 6.12
N ALA A 261 1.58 2.67 6.73
CA ALA A 261 0.36 2.25 7.40
C ALA A 261 0.24 2.95 8.76
N ALA A 262 -0.95 3.50 9.06
CA ALA A 262 -1.26 4.12 10.35
C ALA A 262 -1.27 3.10 11.50
N LYS A 263 -1.54 1.84 11.17
CA LYS A 263 -1.51 0.70 12.09
C LYS A 263 -0.80 -0.47 11.41
N PRO A 264 -0.19 -1.40 12.18
CA PRO A 264 0.33 -2.64 11.62
C PRO A 264 -0.84 -3.47 11.08
N THR A 265 -1.08 -3.35 9.78
CA THR A 265 -2.23 -3.95 9.11
C THR A 265 -1.76 -4.82 7.96
N ARG A 266 -2.22 -6.07 7.94
CA ARG A 266 -1.98 -7.01 6.85
C ARG A 266 -3.20 -7.05 5.95
N VAL A 267 -3.05 -6.71 4.68
CA VAL A 267 -4.16 -6.80 3.72
C VAL A 267 -3.99 -8.08 2.91
N VAL A 268 -4.92 -9.02 3.05
CA VAL A 268 -4.91 -10.31 2.34
C VAL A 268 -6.06 -10.31 1.35
N ARG A 269 -5.76 -10.46 0.06
CA ARG A 269 -6.76 -10.69 -0.98
C ARG A 269 -7.22 -12.13 -0.88
N THR A 270 -8.39 -12.32 -0.30
CA THR A 270 -8.93 -13.64 0.01
C THR A 270 -9.22 -14.40 -1.27
N GLN A 271 -8.75 -15.65 -1.34
CA GLN A 271 -9.09 -16.62 -2.39
C GLN A 271 -9.98 -17.73 -1.84
N THR A 272 -9.76 -18.14 -0.59
CA THR A 272 -10.64 -19.08 0.11
C THR A 272 -10.94 -18.57 1.51
N ILE A 273 -12.15 -18.83 1.99
CA ILE A 273 -12.59 -18.47 3.34
C ILE A 273 -13.35 -19.63 3.96
N THR A 274 -13.05 -19.96 5.21
CA THR A 274 -13.68 -21.02 5.97
C THR A 274 -14.52 -20.38 7.06
N LEU A 275 -15.82 -20.67 7.05
CA LEU A 275 -16.79 -20.23 8.05
C LEU A 275 -17.46 -21.46 8.64
N ASP A 276 -17.51 -21.56 9.97
CA ASP A 276 -18.18 -22.68 10.66
C ASP A 276 -17.74 -24.08 10.18
N GLY A 277 -16.47 -24.22 9.78
CA GLY A 277 -15.91 -25.46 9.25
C GLY A 277 -16.17 -25.72 7.76
N VAL A 278 -16.91 -24.85 7.08
CA VAL A 278 -17.17 -24.95 5.63
C VAL A 278 -16.24 -23.99 4.88
N GLN A 279 -15.44 -24.52 3.96
CA GLN A 279 -14.56 -23.75 3.08
C GLN A 279 -15.31 -23.30 1.82
N PHE A 280 -15.26 -22.00 1.55
CA PHE A 280 -15.82 -21.34 0.38
C PHE A 280 -14.67 -20.80 -0.49
N LEU A 281 -14.79 -20.99 -1.79
CA LEU A 281 -13.94 -20.33 -2.78
C LEU A 281 -14.52 -18.94 -3.06
N VAL A 282 -13.66 -17.92 -3.06
CA VAL A 282 -14.05 -16.53 -3.32
C VAL A 282 -13.26 -16.02 -4.52
N GLN A 283 -13.93 -15.94 -5.67
CA GLN A 283 -13.39 -15.51 -6.97
C GLN A 283 -14.21 -14.34 -7.53
#